data_AF-A0A920NMK3-F1
#
_entry.id   AF-A0A920NMK3-F1
#
_cell.length_a   1.000
_cell.length_b   1.000
_cell.length_c   1.000
_cell.angle_alpha   90.00
_cell.angle_beta   90.00
_cell.angle_gamma   90.00
#
_symmetry.space_group_name_H-M   'P 1'
#
loop_
_entity.id
_entity.type
_entity.pdbx_description
1 polymer ?
#
loop_
_entity_poly.entity_id
_entity_poly.type
_entity_poly.pdbx_seq_one_letter_code
_entity_poly.pdbx_strand_id
1 'polypeptide(L)'
;MIEFLTWMPAIVLPGAALIQLIKLWKTHDPSGVSVLSLLLFGIAFVGVYILFAQTGGYFSIQAIMAFLLTALLNFWIVWTY
;
A
#
# COMPACT_ATOMS: atom_id res chain seq x y z
N MET A 1 -1.64 -7.29 -23.14
CA MET A 1 -0.35 -6.85 -22.57
C MET A 1 -0.50 -5.61 -21.68
N ILE A 2 -1.15 -4.53 -22.15
CA ILE A 2 -1.41 -3.32 -21.33
C ILE A 2 -2.27 -3.62 -20.10
N GLU A 3 -3.29 -4.45 -20.24
CA GLU A 3 -4.18 -4.82 -19.13
C GLU A 3 -3.46 -5.57 -17.99
N PHE A 4 -2.47 -6.40 -18.30
CA PHE A 4 -1.66 -7.06 -17.27
C PHE A 4 -0.82 -6.05 -16.48
N LEU A 5 -0.31 -5.02 -17.16
CA LEU A 5 0.53 -3.99 -16.52
C LEU A 5 -0.26 -3.12 -15.54
N THR A 6 -1.56 -2.94 -15.72
CA THR A 6 -2.39 -2.19 -14.75
C THR A 6 -2.63 -2.96 -13.45
N TRP A 7 -2.50 -4.28 -13.47
CA TRP A 7 -2.57 -5.12 -12.27
C TRP A 7 -1.27 -5.17 -11.48
N MET A 8 -0.13 -4.80 -12.08
CA MET A 8 1.17 -4.91 -11.43
C MET A 8 1.25 -4.08 -10.13
N PRO A 9 0.85 -2.79 -10.09
CA PRO A 9 0.82 -2.05 -8.83
C PRO A 9 -0.19 -2.62 -7.82
N ALA A 10 -1.33 -3.11 -8.30
CA ALA A 10 -2.41 -3.67 -7.49
C ALA A 10 -2.03 -4.96 -6.76
N ILE A 11 -1.00 -5.66 -7.23
CA ILE A 11 -0.50 -6.90 -6.63
C ILE A 11 0.79 -6.63 -5.86
N VAL A 12 1.76 -5.96 -6.49
CA VAL A 12 3.12 -5.81 -5.94
C VAL A 12 3.12 -4.91 -4.70
N LEU A 13 2.40 -3.79 -4.72
CA LEU A 13 2.40 -2.83 -3.61
C LEU A 13 1.76 -3.41 -2.32
N PRO A 14 0.51 -3.92 -2.35
CA PRO A 14 -0.06 -4.51 -1.15
C PRO A 14 0.64 -5.81 -0.77
N GLY A 15 1.14 -6.59 -1.75
CA GLY A 15 1.92 -7.80 -1.48
C GLY A 15 3.21 -7.53 -0.70
N ALA A 16 3.96 -6.50 -1.09
CA ALA A 16 5.16 -6.09 -0.37
C ALA A 16 4.85 -5.63 1.07
N ALA A 17 3.80 -4.82 1.25
CA ALA A 17 3.38 -4.37 2.57
C ALA A 17 2.89 -5.54 3.46
N LEU A 18 2.15 -6.51 2.90
CA LEU A 18 1.74 -7.73 3.62
C LEU A 18 2.95 -8.55 4.09
N ILE A 19 3.96 -8.76 3.22
CA ILE A 19 5.18 -9.49 3.60
C ILE A 19 5.89 -8.77 4.76
N GLN A 20 5.98 -7.44 4.70
CA GLN A 20 6.56 -6.66 5.79
C GLN A 20 5.77 -6.79 7.09
N LEU A 21 4.44 -6.70 7.04
CA LEU A 21 3.57 -6.86 8.21
C LEU A 21 3.73 -8.26 8.84
N ILE A 22 3.73 -9.31 8.01
CA ILE A 22 3.93 -10.70 8.45
C ILE A 22 5.32 -10.87 9.09
N LYS A 23 6.36 -10.26 8.51
CA LYS A 23 7.70 -10.28 9.09
C LYS A 23 7.69 -9.63 10.47
N LEU A 24 7.15 -8.42 10.58
CA LEU A 24 7.07 -7.68 11.84
C LEU A 24 6.35 -8.48 12.93
N TRP A 25 5.20 -9.08 12.61
CA TRP A 25 4.44 -9.94 13.53
C TRP A 25 5.23 -11.17 14.01
N LYS A 26 6.06 -11.76 13.14
CA LYS A 26 6.83 -12.97 13.49
C LYS A 26 8.11 -12.65 14.25
N THR A 27 8.85 -11.63 13.81
CA THR A 27 10.18 -11.34 14.35
C THR A 27 10.16 -10.32 15.47
N HIS A 28 9.06 -9.57 15.64
CA HIS A 28 8.98 -8.39 16.50
C HIS A 28 10.15 -7.42 16.27
N ASP A 29 10.72 -7.47 15.06
CA ASP A 29 11.89 -6.70 14.70
C ASP A 29 11.48 -5.58 13.75
N PRO A 30 11.51 -4.32 14.21
CA PRO A 30 11.19 -3.15 13.41
C PRO A 30 12.26 -2.83 12.33
N SER A 31 13.32 -3.64 12.19
CA SER A 31 14.38 -3.44 11.22
C SER A 31 13.91 -3.50 9.76
N GLY A 32 14.15 -2.42 9.02
CA GLY A 32 13.85 -2.32 7.59
C GLY A 32 13.52 -0.91 7.14
N VAL A 33 12.28 -0.46 7.36
CA VAL A 33 11.77 0.83 6.89
C VAL A 33 11.36 1.68 8.10
N SER A 34 11.69 2.97 8.09
CA SER A 34 11.35 3.85 9.22
C SER A 34 9.84 4.01 9.37
N VAL A 35 9.36 4.09 10.63
CA VAL A 35 7.95 4.30 10.97
C VAL A 35 7.39 5.55 10.29
N LEU A 36 8.17 6.64 10.31
CA LEU A 36 7.75 7.89 9.69
C LEU A 36 7.63 7.76 8.17
N SER A 37 8.54 7.02 7.50
CA SER A 37 8.43 6.75 6.07
C SER A 37 7.17 5.97 5.73
N LEU A 38 6.84 4.93 6.51
CA LEU A 38 5.65 4.11 6.29
C LEU A 38 4.37 4.94 6.49
N LEU A 39 4.35 5.79 7.52
CA LEU A 39 3.23 6.71 7.76
C LEU A 39 3.02 7.66 6.58
N LEU A 40 4.11 8.29 6.10
CA LEU A 40 4.07 9.20 4.96
C LEU A 40 3.68 8.48 3.66
N PHE A 41 4.12 7.24 3.45
CA PHE A 41 3.67 6.43 2.31
C PHE A 41 2.19 6.10 2.39
N GLY A 42 1.66 5.77 3.57
CA GLY A 42 0.22 5.59 3.77
C GLY A 42 -0.57 6.82 3.34
N ILE A 43 -0.15 8.01 3.78
CA ILE A 43 -0.77 9.28 3.38
C ILE A 43 -0.64 9.51 1.87
N ALA A 44 0.54 9.27 1.31
CA ALA A 44 0.79 9.46 -0.12
C ALA A 44 -0.11 8.56 -0.98
N PHE A 45 -0.30 7.30 -0.60
CA PHE A 45 -1.18 6.39 -1.33
C PHE A 45 -2.65 6.82 -1.28
N VAL A 46 -3.13 7.37 -0.16
CA VAL A 46 -4.46 8.00 -0.10
C VAL A 46 -4.54 9.18 -1.07
N GLY A 47 -3.51 10.04 -1.09
CA GLY A 47 -3.44 11.17 -2.03
C GLY A 47 -3.46 10.74 -3.49
N VAL A 48 -2.71 9.69 -3.85
CA VAL A 48 -2.68 9.12 -5.21
C VAL A 48 -4.04 8.55 -5.59
N TYR A 49 -4.72 7.86 -4.67
CA TYR A 49 -6.07 7.36 -4.93
C TYR A 49 -7.06 8.50 -5.21
N ILE A 50 -7.01 9.60 -4.44
CA ILE A 50 -7.86 10.77 -4.66
C ILE A 50 -7.58 11.38 -6.04
N LEU A 51 -6.31 11.55 -6.41
CA LEU A 51 -5.92 12.04 -7.73
C LEU A 51 -6.44 11.13 -8.86
N PHE A 52 -6.34 9.81 -8.68
CA PHE A 52 -6.83 8.83 -9.64
C PHE A 52 -8.37 8.76 -9.70
N ALA A 53 -9.04 8.99 -8.58
CA ALA A 53 -10.50 9.06 -8.53
C ALA A 53 -11.04 10.22 -9.38
N GLN A 54 -10.33 11.35 -9.41
CA GLN A 54 -10.69 12.52 -10.22
C GLN A 54 -10.66 12.25 -11.74
N THR A 55 -9.93 11.23 -12.19
CA THR A 55 -9.86 10.85 -13.61
C THR A 55 -10.91 9.80 -14.02
N GLY A 56 -11.87 9.50 -13.13
CA GLY A 56 -12.94 8.51 -13.36
C GLY A 56 -12.61 7.10 -12.85
N GLY A 57 -11.43 6.91 -12.25
CA GLY A 57 -10.95 5.63 -11.74
C GLY A 57 -11.46 5.20 -10.37
N TYR A 58 -12.47 5.89 -9.80
CA TYR A 58 -12.90 5.69 -8.40
C TYR A 58 -13.35 4.26 -8.09
N PHE A 59 -14.07 3.59 -8.99
CA PHE A 59 -14.52 2.21 -8.77
C PHE A 59 -13.55 1.16 -9.31
N SER A 60 -12.34 1.56 -9.72
CA SER A 60 -11.34 0.61 -10.20
C SER A 60 -10.81 -0.24 -9.05
N ILE A 61 -11.07 -1.54 -9.11
CA ILE A 61 -10.51 -2.53 -8.17
C ILE A 61 -8.99 -2.45 -8.15
N GLN A 62 -8.36 -2.24 -9.31
CA GLN A 62 -6.90 -2.11 -9.42
C GLN A 62 -6.39 -0.91 -8.62
N ALA A 63 -7.07 0.24 -8.68
CA ALA A 63 -6.67 1.45 -7.95
C ALA A 63 -6.91 1.31 -6.44
N ILE A 64 -8.04 0.72 -6.04
CA ILE A 64 -8.34 0.44 -4.63
C ILE A 64 -7.28 -0.49 -4.05
N MET A 65 -6.94 -1.57 -4.75
CA MET A 65 -5.92 -2.53 -4.32
C MET A 65 -4.51 -1.92 -4.31
N ALA A 66 -4.14 -1.18 -5.34
CA ALA A 66 -2.81 -0.57 -5.44
C ALA A 66 -2.58 0.50 -4.38
N PHE A 67 -3.61 1.29 -4.07
CA PHE A 67 -3.43 2.51 -3.28
C PHE A 67 -4.09 2.41 -1.91
N LEU A 68 -5.40 2.15 -1.81
CA LEU A 68 -6.10 2.16 -0.53
C LEU A 68 -5.71 0.96 0.35
N LEU A 69 -5.64 -0.25 -0.23
CA LEU A 69 -5.19 -1.42 0.52
C LEU A 69 -3.74 -1.26 0.97
N THR A 70 -2.85 -0.79 0.09
CA THR A 70 -1.45 -0.50 0.44
C THR A 70 -1.35 0.56 1.53
N ALA A 71 -2.17 1.62 1.48
CA ALA A 71 -2.22 2.65 2.52
C ALA A 71 -2.63 2.06 3.88
N LEU A 72 -3.69 1.26 3.89
CA LEU A 72 -4.19 0.58 5.09
C LEU A 72 -3.14 -0.35 5.69
N LEU A 73 -2.44 -1.12 4.86
CA LEU A 73 -1.35 -1.99 5.31
C LEU A 73 -0.18 -1.20 5.90
N ASN A 74 0.21 -0.08 5.28
CA ASN A 74 1.25 0.79 5.85
C ASN A 74 0.85 1.36 7.22
N PHE A 75 -0.38 1.81 7.39
CA PHE A 75 -0.87 2.27 8.69
C PHE A 75 -0.93 1.13 9.72
N TRP A 76 -1.29 -0.08 9.30
CA TRP A 76 -1.30 -1.23 10.19
C TRP A 76 0.12 -1.63 10.63
N ILE A 77 1.08 -1.58 9.70
CA ILE A 77 2.49 -1.79 10.05
C ILE A 77 2.89 -0.75 11.11
N VAL A 78 2.64 0.54 10.87
CA VAL A 78 2.94 1.62 11.83
C VAL A 78 2.27 1.41 13.18
N TRP A 79 1.04 0.93 13.22
CA TRP A 79 0.33 0.61 14.47
C TRP A 79 0.95 -0.57 15.25
N THR A 80 1.62 -1.48 14.54
CA THR A 80 2.22 -2.69 15.12
C THR A 80 3.64 -2.47 15.62
N TYR A 81 4.31 -1.39 15.19
CA TYR A 81 5.60 -0.94 15.74
C TYR A 81 5.45 -0.49 17.20
#